data_AF-A0A318DIW6-F1
#
_entry.id   AF-A0A318DIW6-F1
#
_cell.length_a   1.000
_cell.length_b   1.000
_cell.length_c   1.000
_cell.angle_alpha   90.00
_cell.angle_beta   90.00
_cell.angle_gamma   90.00
#
_symmetry.space_group_name_H-M   'P 1'
#
loop_
_entity.id
_entity.type
_entity.pdbx_description
1 polymer ?
#
loop_
_entity_poly.entity_id
_entity_poly.type
_entity_poly.pdbx_seq_one_letter_code
_entity_poly.pdbx_strand_id
1 'polypeptide(L)'
;MIAQLDPSLSPPGWRPVPIGPAPESTGLTPSQGDLNLFGRHPASHARIELPATPRRLRPQTLSTFDILTAALLCVVAGVLMVPLWSGLRARPYIAEALKSADTMKMVVLEAATVNGGLENIRAADLHYNPRAANGPYVEHAEIADGGLITLQTRNTDVSPAPILLLIPKEQDGKPGGEITWTCKLVLGNDILSPPDCPTHSVVAMGPML
;
A
#
# COMPACT_ATOMS: atom_id res chain seq x y z
N MET A 1 -36.17 15.85 5.22
CA MET A 1 -36.77 15.38 6.51
C MET A 1 -35.65 14.74 7.30
N ILE A 2 -35.19 15.41 8.36
CA ILE A 2 -34.17 14.88 9.27
C ILE A 2 -34.95 14.40 10.51
N ALA A 3 -34.90 13.11 10.79
CA ALA A 3 -35.54 12.54 11.97
C ALA A 3 -34.80 13.04 13.23
N GLN A 4 -35.54 13.71 14.12
CA GLN A 4 -35.07 13.99 15.47
C GLN A 4 -35.04 12.68 16.25
N LEU A 5 -33.88 12.34 16.82
CA LEU A 5 -33.73 11.24 17.76
C LEU A 5 -34.23 11.68 19.14
N ASP A 6 -35.04 10.81 19.76
CA ASP A 6 -35.65 10.94 21.08
C ASP A 6 -34.59 10.77 22.19
N PRO A 7 -34.40 11.75 23.09
CA PRO A 7 -33.37 11.71 24.13
C PRO A 7 -33.67 10.81 25.33
N SER A 8 -34.78 10.04 25.33
CA SER A 8 -35.19 9.25 26.50
C SER A 8 -34.57 7.84 26.62
N LEU A 9 -33.79 7.39 25.63
CA LEU A 9 -33.14 6.07 25.63
C LEU A 9 -31.66 6.15 26.03
N SER A 10 -31.39 6.53 27.28
CA SER A 10 -30.02 6.48 27.84
C SER A 10 -29.96 5.43 28.97
N PRO A 11 -29.09 4.41 28.87
CA PRO A 11 -28.96 3.38 29.89
C PRO A 11 -28.38 3.94 31.21
N PRO A 12 -28.79 3.43 32.38
CA PRO A 12 -28.27 3.88 33.68
C PRO A 12 -26.81 3.47 33.83
N GLY A 13 -25.90 4.46 33.94
CA GLY A 13 -24.48 4.23 34.21
C GLY A 13 -23.51 5.05 33.34
N TRP A 14 -23.99 5.69 32.29
CA TRP A 14 -23.17 6.59 31.48
C TRP A 14 -23.02 7.96 32.15
N ARG A 15 -21.87 8.19 32.79
CA ARG A 15 -21.42 9.53 33.16
C ARG A 15 -20.62 10.11 31.99
N PRO A 16 -21.02 11.24 31.39
CA PRO A 16 -20.19 11.91 30.40
C PRO A 16 -18.88 12.35 31.07
N VAL A 17 -17.76 11.93 30.50
CA VAL A 17 -16.42 12.38 30.89
C VAL A 17 -16.30 13.86 30.51
N PRO A 18 -15.89 14.76 31.42
CA PRO A 18 -15.65 16.15 31.07
C PRO A 18 -14.51 16.22 30.05
N ILE A 19 -14.82 16.75 28.87
CA ILE A 19 -13.84 17.07 27.84
C ILE A 19 -12.97 18.19 28.43
N GLY A 20 -11.74 17.85 28.81
CA GLY A 20 -10.74 18.82 29.23
C GLY A 20 -10.41 19.80 28.09
N PRO A 21 -9.91 21.01 28.42
CA PRO A 21 -9.56 21.99 27.40
C PRO A 21 -8.52 21.42 26.42
N ALA A 22 -8.69 21.76 25.15
CA ALA A 22 -7.80 21.39 24.06
C ALA A 22 -6.34 21.74 24.39
N PRO A 23 -5.36 20.90 24.01
CA PRO A 23 -3.96 21.25 24.17
C PRO A 23 -3.64 22.48 23.32
N GLU A 24 -3.23 23.53 24.02
CA GLU A 24 -2.71 24.78 23.48
C GLU A 24 -1.55 24.48 22.54
N SER A 25 -1.65 24.92 21.28
CA SER A 25 -0.57 24.83 20.32
C SER A 25 0.55 25.78 20.75
N THR A 26 1.50 25.26 21.52
CA THR A 26 2.73 25.98 21.86
C THR A 26 3.47 26.30 20.58
N GLY A 27 3.46 27.58 20.22
CA GLY A 27 4.23 28.12 19.11
C GLY A 27 5.70 27.79 19.29
N LEU A 28 6.27 27.12 18.29
CA LEU A 28 7.70 27.03 18.11
C LEU A 28 8.19 28.40 17.63
N THR A 29 8.59 29.23 18.59
CA THR A 29 9.55 30.32 18.36
C THR A 29 10.88 29.71 17.90
N PRO A 30 11.41 30.10 16.73
CA PRO A 30 12.78 29.75 16.40
C PRO A 30 13.73 30.52 17.32
N SER A 31 14.54 29.74 18.05
CA SER A 31 15.63 30.22 18.90
C SER A 31 16.57 31.13 18.11
N GLN A 32 16.68 32.35 18.60
CA GLN A 32 17.63 33.36 18.17
C GLN A 32 18.95 33.09 18.92
N GLY A 33 19.82 32.30 18.32
CA GLY A 33 21.16 31.99 18.82
C GLY A 33 22.07 31.58 17.68
N ASP A 34 23.27 32.16 17.63
CA ASP A 34 24.36 31.90 16.68
C ASP A 34 24.31 32.60 15.31
N LEU A 35 23.94 33.88 15.32
CA LEU A 35 24.58 34.86 14.43
C LEU A 35 25.96 35.19 14.99
N ASN A 36 27.00 34.41 14.65
CA ASN A 36 28.42 34.84 14.64
C ASN A 36 29.36 33.67 14.27
N LEU A 37 29.28 33.19 13.03
CA LEU A 37 30.33 32.37 12.44
C LEU A 37 30.46 32.66 10.93
N PHE A 38 30.26 33.92 10.54
CA PHE A 38 30.71 34.41 9.23
C PHE A 38 32.19 34.78 9.33
N GLY A 39 33.03 33.75 9.23
CA GLY A 39 34.42 33.93 8.84
C GLY A 39 34.47 34.70 7.52
N ARG A 40 35.18 35.83 7.54
CA ARG A 40 35.63 36.55 6.35
C ARG A 40 36.31 35.56 5.40
N HIS A 41 35.61 35.12 4.36
CA HIS A 41 36.26 34.57 3.18
C HIS A 41 36.57 35.73 2.24
N PRO A 42 37.84 35.93 1.84
CA PRO A 42 38.17 36.88 0.79
C PRO A 42 37.47 36.43 -0.49
N ALA A 43 36.77 37.34 -1.14
CA ALA A 43 36.19 37.16 -2.46
C ALA A 43 37.33 36.90 -3.47
N SER A 44 37.66 35.63 -3.66
CA SER A 44 38.40 35.17 -4.82
C SER A 44 37.47 35.32 -6.02
N HIS A 45 37.64 36.42 -6.75
CA HIS A 45 37.06 36.61 -8.07
C HIS A 45 37.63 35.54 -9.00
N ALA A 46 37.01 34.36 -9.02
CA ALA A 46 37.20 33.38 -10.06
C ALA A 46 36.61 33.97 -11.34
N ARG A 47 37.47 34.58 -12.16
CA ARG A 47 37.16 34.95 -13.53
C ARG A 47 36.92 33.65 -14.30
N ILE A 48 35.65 33.26 -14.41
CA ILE A 48 35.23 32.16 -15.28
C ILE A 48 35.41 32.67 -16.70
N GLU A 49 36.57 32.42 -17.29
CA GLU A 49 36.76 32.52 -18.73
C GLU A 49 35.97 31.37 -19.36
N LEU A 50 34.72 31.64 -19.75
CA LEU A 50 33.96 30.72 -20.60
C LEU A 50 34.73 30.59 -21.92
N PRO A 51 35.14 29.38 -22.34
CA PRO A 51 35.72 29.19 -23.66
C PRO A 51 34.64 29.50 -24.71
N ALA A 52 34.69 30.71 -25.27
CA ALA A 52 33.89 31.15 -26.39
C ALA A 52 34.36 30.49 -27.69
N THR A 53 34.28 29.16 -27.76
CA THR A 53 34.36 28.43 -29.03
C THR A 53 33.03 27.76 -29.27
N PRO A 54 32.21 28.26 -30.21
CA PRO A 54 31.06 27.49 -30.66
C PRO A 54 31.62 26.21 -31.31
N ARG A 55 31.51 25.07 -30.62
CA ARG A 55 31.64 23.78 -31.29
C ARG A 55 30.54 23.75 -32.34
N ARG A 56 30.90 23.99 -33.60
CA ARG A 56 30.05 23.65 -34.74
C ARG A 56 29.78 22.16 -34.60
N LEU A 57 28.60 21.80 -34.11
CA LEU A 57 28.03 20.47 -34.30
C LEU A 57 27.91 20.30 -35.81
N ARG A 58 28.95 19.71 -36.43
CA ARG A 58 28.82 19.19 -37.78
C ARG A 58 27.66 18.20 -37.72
N PRO A 59 26.61 18.34 -38.54
CA PRO A 59 25.62 17.29 -38.64
C PRO A 59 26.36 16.06 -39.14
N GLN A 60 26.67 15.13 -38.23
CA GLN A 60 27.09 13.80 -38.62
C GLN A 60 25.87 13.23 -39.34
N THR A 61 26.04 12.91 -40.61
CA THR A 61 25.04 12.16 -41.35
C THR A 61 24.88 10.83 -40.61
N LEU A 62 23.82 10.72 -39.81
CA LEU A 62 23.47 9.49 -39.10
C LEU A 62 23.50 8.36 -40.11
N SER A 63 24.39 7.39 -39.90
CA SER A 63 24.44 6.23 -40.77
C SER A 63 23.11 5.50 -40.64
N THR A 64 22.66 4.87 -41.72
CA THR A 64 21.47 3.99 -41.67
C THR A 64 21.61 2.91 -40.60
N PHE A 65 22.85 2.48 -40.33
CA PHE A 65 23.18 1.58 -39.24
C PHE A 65 22.92 2.18 -37.85
N ASP A 66 23.24 3.46 -37.63
CA ASP A 66 23.01 4.13 -36.35
C ASP A 66 21.51 4.26 -36.06
N ILE A 67 20.72 4.58 -37.10
CA ILE A 67 19.26 4.68 -37.02
C ILE A 67 18.65 3.30 -36.74
N LEU A 68 19.10 2.24 -37.43
CA LEU A 68 18.61 0.87 -37.21
C LEU A 68 18.93 0.38 -35.80
N THR A 69 20.14 0.66 -35.32
CA THR A 69 20.59 0.27 -33.97
C THR A 69 19.78 1.00 -32.90
N ALA A 70 19.57 2.31 -33.07
CA ALA A 70 18.73 3.10 -32.17
C ALA A 70 17.27 2.59 -32.13
N ALA A 71 16.70 2.28 -33.30
CA ALA A 71 15.35 1.73 -33.38
C ALA A 71 15.22 0.37 -32.68
N LEU A 72 16.19 -0.53 -32.88
CA LEU A 72 16.21 -1.83 -32.21
C LEU A 72 16.30 -1.66 -30.68
N LEU A 73 17.18 -0.77 -30.20
CA LEU A 73 17.31 -0.48 -28.77
C LEU A 73 16.00 0.08 -28.19
N CYS A 74 15.29 0.95 -28.89
CA CYS A 74 13.98 1.46 -28.45
C CYS A 74 12.94 0.35 -28.34
N VAL A 75 12.90 -0.59 -29.30
CA VAL A 75 11.97 -1.73 -29.26
C VAL A 75 12.30 -2.63 -28.08
N VAL A 76 13.57 -3.01 -27.90
CA VAL A 76 14.00 -3.87 -26.78
C VAL A 76 13.72 -3.19 -25.43
N ALA A 77 14.04 -1.90 -25.31
CA ALA A 77 13.75 -1.13 -24.10
C ALA A 77 12.23 -1.03 -23.84
N GLY A 78 11.41 -0.81 -24.87
CA GLY A 78 9.95 -0.77 -24.73
C GLY A 78 9.38 -2.09 -24.22
N VAL A 79 9.80 -3.22 -24.80
CA VAL A 79 9.31 -4.54 -24.40
C VAL A 79 9.70 -4.89 -22.95
N LEU A 80 10.89 -4.49 -22.50
CA LEU A 80 11.37 -4.82 -21.15
C LEU A 80 10.97 -3.80 -20.08
N MET A 81 10.98 -2.51 -20.38
CA MET A 81 10.75 -1.44 -19.39
C MET A 81 9.26 -1.13 -19.18
N VAL A 82 8.41 -1.27 -20.20
CA VAL A 82 6.96 -1.04 -20.07
C VAL A 82 6.29 -1.97 -19.05
N PRO A 83 6.51 -3.30 -19.05
CA PRO A 83 5.89 -4.16 -18.04
C PRO A 83 6.35 -3.81 -16.62
N LEU A 84 7.63 -3.48 -16.42
CA LEU A 84 8.16 -3.04 -15.12
C LEU A 84 7.50 -1.73 -14.65
N TRP A 85 7.33 -0.76 -15.55
CA TRP A 85 6.75 0.54 -15.23
C TRP A 85 5.24 0.49 -14.94
N SER A 86 4.52 -0.46 -15.54
CA SER A 86 3.12 -0.74 -15.18
C SER A 86 3.00 -1.30 -13.77
N GLY A 87 3.85 -2.26 -13.39
CA GLY A 87 3.79 -2.87 -12.07
C GLY A 87 4.12 -1.91 -10.92
N LEU A 88 5.11 -1.03 -11.10
CA LEU A 88 5.44 0.01 -10.12
C LEU A 88 4.31 1.01 -9.89
N ARG A 89 3.50 1.30 -10.92
CA ARG A 89 2.33 2.18 -10.80
C ARG A 89 1.14 1.48 -10.16
N ALA A 90 1.05 0.16 -10.27
CA ALA A 90 -0.02 -0.64 -9.68
C ALA A 90 0.13 -0.83 -8.15
N ARG A 91 1.36 -0.90 -7.63
CA ARG A 91 1.68 -1.07 -6.20
C ARG A 91 0.87 -0.18 -5.24
N PRO A 92 0.79 1.16 -5.42
CA PRO A 92 0.02 2.00 -4.51
C PRO A 92 -1.49 1.67 -4.52
N TYR A 93 -2.05 1.27 -5.65
CA TYR A 93 -3.46 0.85 -5.72
C TYR A 93 -3.71 -0.46 -4.96
N ILE A 94 -2.76 -1.39 -5.04
CA ILE A 94 -2.79 -2.65 -4.28
C ILE A 94 -2.62 -2.38 -2.77
N ALA A 95 -1.76 -1.43 -2.38
CA ALA A 95 -1.60 -1.03 -0.99
C ALA A 95 -2.87 -0.35 -0.43
N GLU A 96 -3.54 0.49 -1.23
CA GLU A 96 -4.82 1.09 -0.84
C GLU A 96 -5.92 0.02 -0.72
N ALA A 97 -5.93 -0.97 -1.61
CA ALA A 97 -6.82 -2.12 -1.47
C ALA A 97 -6.54 -2.90 -0.16
N LEU A 98 -5.27 -3.09 0.21
CA LEU A 98 -4.91 -3.79 1.45
C LEU A 98 -5.42 -3.07 2.71
N LYS A 99 -5.57 -1.74 2.68
CA LYS A 99 -6.10 -0.95 3.80
C LYS A 99 -7.56 -1.30 4.13
N SER A 100 -8.36 -1.76 3.17
CA SER A 100 -9.73 -2.21 3.46
C SER A 100 -9.76 -3.50 4.29
N ALA A 101 -8.64 -4.25 4.33
CA ALA A 101 -8.54 -5.47 5.11
C ALA A 101 -8.56 -5.21 6.62
N ASP A 102 -8.19 -4.01 7.09
CA ASP A 102 -8.08 -3.74 8.52
C ASP A 102 -9.44 -3.85 9.23
N THR A 103 -10.52 -3.40 8.59
CA THR A 103 -11.88 -3.60 9.11
C THR A 103 -12.25 -5.10 9.17
N MET A 104 -11.84 -5.88 8.18
CA MET A 104 -12.10 -7.32 8.13
C MET A 104 -11.31 -8.08 9.20
N LYS A 105 -10.06 -7.67 9.47
CA LYS A 105 -9.26 -8.22 10.57
C LYS A 105 -9.96 -8.02 11.91
N MET A 106 -10.57 -6.86 12.15
CA MET A 106 -11.34 -6.60 13.37
C MET A 106 -12.54 -7.52 13.50
N VAL A 107 -13.29 -7.75 12.41
CA VAL A 107 -14.41 -8.71 12.40
C VAL A 107 -13.95 -10.12 12.77
N VAL A 108 -12.82 -10.57 12.23
CA VAL A 108 -12.24 -11.88 12.55
C VAL A 108 -11.78 -11.94 14.00
N LEU A 109 -11.15 -10.88 14.52
CA LEU A 109 -10.72 -10.79 15.93
C LEU A 109 -11.91 -10.87 16.89
N GLU A 110 -12.98 -10.12 16.62
CA GLU A 110 -14.21 -10.15 17.42
C GLU A 110 -14.83 -11.55 17.39
N ALA A 111 -14.95 -12.15 16.20
CA ALA A 111 -15.51 -13.48 16.04
C ALA A 111 -14.67 -14.57 16.73
N ALA A 112 -13.34 -14.50 16.64
CA ALA A 112 -12.46 -15.42 17.35
C ALA A 112 -12.63 -15.30 18.88
N THR A 113 -12.77 -14.06 19.37
CA THR A 113 -12.93 -13.79 20.80
C THR A 113 -14.26 -14.34 21.32
N VAL A 114 -15.34 -14.17 20.56
CA VAL A 114 -16.69 -14.66 20.95
C VAL A 114 -16.78 -16.18 20.84
N ASN A 115 -16.19 -16.78 19.81
CA ASN A 115 -16.31 -18.20 19.52
C ASN A 115 -15.20 -19.06 20.15
N GLY A 116 -14.29 -18.46 20.92
CA GLY A 116 -13.21 -19.18 21.61
C GLY A 116 -12.09 -19.68 20.70
N GLY A 117 -11.89 -19.03 19.55
CA GLY A 117 -10.74 -19.24 18.66
C GLY A 117 -11.09 -19.25 17.17
N LEU A 118 -10.05 -19.23 16.32
CA LEU A 118 -10.20 -19.18 14.86
C LEU A 118 -10.94 -20.41 14.31
N GLU A 119 -10.68 -21.61 14.85
CA GLU A 119 -11.29 -22.87 14.38
C GLU A 119 -12.82 -22.90 14.49
N ASN A 120 -13.38 -22.07 15.37
CA ASN A 120 -14.81 -21.97 15.63
C ASN A 120 -15.49 -20.85 14.81
N ILE A 121 -14.73 -20.10 14.00
CA ILE A 121 -15.30 -19.10 13.11
C ILE A 121 -15.94 -19.79 11.90
N ARG A 122 -17.23 -19.54 11.71
CA ARG A 122 -17.97 -19.90 10.49
C ARG A 122 -18.35 -18.65 9.71
N ALA A 123 -18.09 -18.67 8.41
CA ALA A 123 -18.41 -17.54 7.52
C ALA A 123 -19.90 -17.16 7.57
N ALA A 124 -20.78 -18.16 7.73
CA ALA A 124 -22.23 -17.95 7.83
C ALA A 124 -22.66 -17.20 9.11
N ASP A 125 -21.86 -17.26 10.17
CA ASP A 125 -22.17 -16.62 11.45
C ASP A 125 -21.58 -15.20 11.53
N LEU A 126 -20.64 -14.88 10.64
CA LEU A 126 -20.12 -13.54 10.45
C LEU A 126 -21.19 -12.70 9.78
N HIS A 127 -21.92 -11.88 10.55
CA HIS A 127 -22.91 -10.92 10.05
C HIS A 127 -22.26 -9.72 9.31
N TYR A 128 -21.14 -9.98 8.65
CA TYR A 128 -20.33 -9.01 7.92
C TYR A 128 -20.89 -8.80 6.52
N ASN A 129 -21.03 -7.54 6.12
CA ASN A 129 -21.40 -7.20 4.74
C ASN A 129 -20.13 -7.06 3.89
N PRO A 130 -19.83 -7.99 2.96
CA PRO A 130 -18.64 -7.93 2.13
C PRO A 130 -18.56 -6.67 1.26
N ARG A 131 -19.71 -6.06 0.93
CA ARG A 131 -19.72 -4.79 0.19
C ARG A 131 -19.13 -3.63 0.98
N ALA A 132 -19.00 -3.74 2.30
CA ALA A 132 -18.38 -2.71 3.14
C ALA A 132 -16.87 -2.58 2.87
N ALA A 133 -16.21 -3.63 2.37
CA ALA A 133 -14.82 -3.57 1.93
C ALA A 133 -14.66 -3.20 0.45
N ASN A 134 -15.74 -3.16 -0.33
CA ASN A 134 -15.66 -2.76 -1.73
C ASN A 134 -15.25 -1.28 -1.84
N GLY A 135 -14.34 -0.98 -2.77
CA GLY A 135 -13.79 0.35 -2.93
C GLY A 135 -13.24 0.55 -4.34
N PRO A 136 -12.60 1.69 -4.63
CA PRO A 136 -12.05 1.97 -5.96
C PRO A 136 -11.13 0.85 -6.48
N TYR A 137 -10.40 0.19 -5.59
CA TYR A 137 -9.40 -0.84 -5.91
C TYR A 137 -9.75 -2.26 -5.39
N VAL A 138 -10.93 -2.43 -4.79
CA VAL A 138 -11.42 -3.74 -4.29
C VAL A 138 -12.71 -4.08 -5.01
N GLU A 139 -12.68 -5.16 -5.78
CA GLU A 139 -13.83 -5.69 -6.49
C GLU A 139 -14.69 -6.56 -5.59
N HIS A 140 -14.02 -7.47 -4.88
CA HIS A 140 -14.63 -8.46 -4.03
C HIS A 140 -13.76 -8.69 -2.80
N ALA A 141 -14.44 -8.96 -1.69
CA ALA A 141 -13.82 -9.19 -0.41
C ALA A 141 -14.66 -10.22 0.35
N GLU A 142 -14.02 -11.26 0.88
CA GLU A 142 -14.70 -12.34 1.61
C GLU A 142 -13.92 -12.73 2.86
N ILE A 143 -14.65 -13.28 3.84
CA ILE A 143 -14.10 -13.93 5.02
C ILE A 143 -14.62 -15.37 5.03
N ALA A 144 -13.72 -16.34 4.92
CA ALA A 144 -14.06 -17.76 4.97
C ALA A 144 -14.03 -18.30 6.42
N ASP A 145 -14.43 -19.56 6.57
CA ASP A 145 -14.24 -20.31 7.82
C ASP A 145 -12.78 -20.21 8.30
N GLY A 146 -12.57 -20.11 9.60
CA GLY A 146 -11.23 -19.88 10.16
C GLY A 146 -10.73 -18.44 10.04
N GLY A 147 -11.51 -17.51 9.48
CA GLY A 147 -11.16 -16.10 9.37
C GLY A 147 -10.20 -15.75 8.24
N LEU A 148 -9.98 -16.63 7.27
CA LEU A 148 -9.20 -16.34 6.06
C LEU A 148 -9.88 -15.20 5.28
N ILE A 149 -9.13 -14.14 4.98
CA ILE A 149 -9.64 -13.01 4.20
C ILE A 149 -9.08 -13.07 2.78
N THR A 150 -9.96 -13.02 1.78
CA THR A 150 -9.57 -12.87 0.37
C THR A 150 -9.97 -11.49 -0.13
N LEU A 151 -9.05 -10.79 -0.78
CA LEU A 151 -9.32 -9.53 -1.49
C LEU A 151 -8.99 -9.69 -2.97
N GLN A 152 -9.99 -9.48 -3.82
CA GLN A 152 -9.82 -9.36 -5.26
C GLN A 152 -9.72 -7.87 -5.62
N THR A 153 -8.61 -7.49 -6.25
CA THR A 153 -8.41 -6.10 -6.65
C THR A 153 -9.11 -5.78 -7.97
N ARG A 154 -9.31 -4.48 -8.24
CA ARG A 154 -9.72 -3.94 -9.55
C ARG A 154 -9.01 -2.63 -9.82
N ASN A 155 -9.07 -2.16 -11.06
CA ASN A 155 -8.55 -0.84 -11.45
C ASN A 155 -7.08 -0.62 -11.03
N THR A 156 -6.28 -1.68 -11.05
CA THR A 156 -4.84 -1.65 -10.70
C THR A 156 -3.95 -1.48 -11.93
N ASP A 157 -4.55 -1.32 -13.12
CA ASP A 157 -3.86 -1.28 -14.42
C ASP A 157 -3.01 -2.51 -14.73
N VAL A 158 -3.34 -3.65 -14.10
CA VAL A 158 -2.66 -4.93 -14.26
C VAL A 158 -3.68 -6.04 -14.56
N SER A 159 -3.32 -6.91 -15.50
CA SER A 159 -4.10 -8.08 -15.87
C SER A 159 -3.23 -9.34 -15.79
N PRO A 160 -3.69 -10.42 -15.13
CA PRO A 160 -4.95 -10.50 -14.38
C PRO A 160 -4.92 -9.63 -13.10
N ALA A 161 -6.09 -9.22 -12.63
CA ALA A 161 -6.21 -8.40 -11.43
C ALA A 161 -5.65 -9.16 -10.21
N PRO A 162 -4.74 -8.55 -9.43
CA PRO A 162 -4.12 -9.24 -8.30
C PRO A 162 -5.11 -9.68 -7.20
N ILE A 163 -4.77 -10.78 -6.53
CA ILE A 163 -5.53 -11.34 -5.40
C ILE A 163 -4.63 -11.40 -4.17
N LEU A 164 -5.11 -10.84 -3.06
CA LEU A 164 -4.43 -10.88 -1.76
C LEU A 164 -5.16 -11.85 -0.82
N LEU A 165 -4.39 -12.65 -0.09
CA LEU A 165 -4.87 -13.47 1.02
C LEU A 165 -4.28 -12.97 2.33
N LEU A 166 -5.12 -12.74 3.33
CA LEU A 166 -4.70 -12.51 4.70
C LEU A 166 -5.07 -13.71 5.55
N ILE A 167 -4.06 -14.36 6.08
CA ILE A 167 -4.14 -15.62 6.80
C ILE A 167 -3.95 -15.31 8.28
N PRO A 168 -4.99 -15.45 9.12
CA PRO A 168 -4.83 -15.33 10.56
C PRO A 168 -4.18 -16.58 11.13
N LYS A 169 -3.42 -16.42 12.21
CA LYS A 169 -2.84 -17.51 12.98
C LYS A 169 -2.82 -17.14 14.45
N GLU A 170 -3.40 -18.02 15.28
CA GLU A 170 -3.25 -17.94 16.72
C GLU A 170 -1.82 -18.30 17.14
N GLN A 171 -1.24 -17.47 18.00
CA GLN A 171 0.07 -17.70 18.57
C GLN A 171 0.10 -19.04 19.31
N ASP A 172 1.18 -19.80 19.10
CA ASP A 172 1.39 -21.14 19.66
C ASP A 172 0.31 -22.19 19.32
N GLY A 173 -0.60 -21.90 18.38
CA GLY A 173 -1.70 -22.80 18.01
C GLY A 173 -2.72 -23.03 19.14
N LYS A 174 -2.81 -22.09 20.09
CA LYS A 174 -3.74 -22.17 21.22
C LYS A 174 -5.03 -21.41 20.88
N PRO A 175 -6.21 -22.05 20.98
CA PRO A 175 -7.49 -21.38 20.79
C PRO A 175 -7.63 -20.17 21.70
N GLY A 176 -8.01 -19.03 21.12
CA GLY A 176 -8.18 -17.77 21.85
C GLY A 176 -6.86 -17.07 22.23
N GLY A 177 -5.73 -17.50 21.66
CA GLY A 177 -4.45 -16.81 21.75
C GLY A 177 -4.40 -15.53 20.89
N GLU A 178 -3.30 -14.77 21.00
CA GLU A 178 -3.07 -13.59 20.16
C GLU A 178 -3.10 -13.99 18.67
N ILE A 179 -3.84 -13.24 17.85
CA ILE A 179 -3.95 -13.50 16.41
C ILE A 179 -2.93 -12.64 15.64
N THR A 180 -2.01 -13.33 14.97
CA THR A 180 -1.06 -12.75 14.02
C THR A 180 -1.56 -12.91 12.58
N TRP A 181 -1.15 -12.01 11.69
CA TRP A 181 -1.60 -11.99 10.31
C TRP A 181 -0.44 -12.15 9.35
N THR A 182 -0.59 -13.05 8.37
CA THR A 182 0.31 -13.15 7.21
C THR A 182 -0.44 -12.72 5.96
N CYS A 183 0.10 -11.78 5.19
CA CYS A 183 -0.44 -11.43 3.89
C CYS A 183 0.35 -12.10 2.76
N LYS A 184 -0.36 -12.57 1.73
CA LYS A 184 0.21 -13.18 0.53
C LYS A 184 -0.44 -12.62 -0.73
N LEU A 185 0.37 -12.17 -1.69
CA LEU A 185 -0.10 -11.92 -3.06
C LEU A 185 -0.09 -13.24 -3.84
N VAL A 186 -1.26 -13.79 -4.16
CA VAL A 186 -1.41 -15.13 -4.75
C VAL A 186 -1.52 -15.08 -6.27
N LEU A 187 -2.11 -14.00 -6.79
CA LEU A 187 -2.12 -13.71 -8.22
C LEU A 187 -1.38 -12.39 -8.43
N GLY A 188 -0.25 -12.45 -9.13
CA GLY A 188 0.65 -11.31 -9.33
C GLY A 188 2.11 -11.72 -9.36
N ASN A 189 3.02 -10.75 -9.39
CA ASN A 189 4.47 -10.94 -9.34
C ASN A 189 5.10 -10.03 -8.28
N ASP A 190 6.39 -10.23 -7.98
CA ASP A 190 7.09 -9.50 -6.92
C ASP A 190 7.08 -7.98 -7.14
N ILE A 191 7.00 -7.51 -8.39
CA ILE A 191 6.93 -6.09 -8.74
C ILE A 191 5.57 -5.50 -8.32
N LEU A 192 4.53 -6.30 -8.08
CA LEU A 192 3.22 -5.84 -7.61
C LEU A 192 3.08 -5.90 -6.09
N SER A 193 3.93 -6.69 -5.42
CA SER A 193 3.89 -6.93 -3.98
C SER A 193 4.20 -5.65 -3.16
N PRO A 194 3.29 -5.21 -2.27
CA PRO A 194 3.61 -4.28 -1.20
C PRO A 194 4.55 -4.90 -0.17
N PRO A 195 5.34 -4.11 0.58
CA PRO A 195 6.24 -4.62 1.62
C PRO A 195 5.56 -5.52 2.65
N ASP A 196 4.33 -5.15 3.03
CA ASP A 196 3.54 -5.85 4.04
C ASP A 196 2.81 -7.09 3.49
N CYS A 197 2.91 -7.36 2.19
CA CYS A 197 2.23 -8.48 1.54
C CYS A 197 3.10 -9.11 0.44
N PRO A 198 4.11 -9.92 0.82
CA PRO A 198 5.00 -10.60 -0.12
C PRO A 198 4.21 -11.50 -1.08
N THR A 199 4.74 -11.68 -2.27
CA THR A 199 4.28 -12.67 -3.23
C THR A 199 4.40 -14.08 -2.68
N HIS A 200 3.36 -14.88 -2.93
CA HIS A 200 3.47 -16.32 -2.76
C HIS A 200 3.99 -16.91 -4.06
N SER A 201 5.25 -17.34 -4.07
CA SER A 201 5.76 -18.17 -5.14
C SER A 201 5.06 -19.53 -5.07
N VAL A 202 3.95 -19.67 -5.79
CA VAL A 202 3.54 -21.00 -6.23
C VAL A 202 4.62 -21.44 -7.20
N VAL A 203 5.61 -22.18 -6.71
CA VAL A 203 6.47 -22.98 -7.57
C VAL A 203 5.50 -23.75 -8.46
N ALA A 204 5.49 -23.44 -9.75
CA ALA A 204 4.68 -24.14 -10.73
C ALA A 204 5.00 -25.62 -10.56
N MET A 205 4.11 -26.36 -9.88
CA MET A 205 4.11 -27.80 -9.89
C MET A 205 3.85 -28.15 -11.35
N GLY A 206 4.93 -28.44 -12.08
CA GLY A 206 4.87 -28.91 -13.45
C GLY A 206 3.92 -30.11 -13.53
N PRO A 207 3.26 -30.32 -14.67
CA PRO A 207 2.36 -31.46 -14.82
C PRO A 207 3.17 -32.73 -14.55
N MET A 208 2.78 -33.48 -13.52
CA MET A 208 3.18 -34.87 -13.38
C MET A 208 2.51 -35.61 -14.56
N LEU A 209 3.28 -35.81 -15.62
CA LEU A 209 3.01 -36.81 -16.66
C LEU A 209 3.61 -38.14 -16.25
#